data_AF-A0A3B9LBI2-F1
#
_entry.id   AF-A0A3B9LBI2-F1
#
_cell.length_a   1.000
_cell.length_b   1.000
_cell.length_c   1.000
_cell.angle_alpha   90.00
_cell.angle_beta   90.00
_cell.angle_gamma   90.00
#
_symmetry.space_group_name_H-M   'P 1'
#
loop_
_entity.id
_entity.type
_entity.pdbx_description
1 polymer ?
#
loop_
_entity_poly.entity_id
_entity_poly.type
_entity_poly.pdbx_seq_one_letter_code
_entity_poly.pdbx_strand_id
1 'polypeptide(L)'
;MRIFNRAHVPWFIFVLLATVAAVILYAANFAPDRLPLGIHVPAAFIQKPSEHRSVGGTPLGLIYGAISLAIFVFAALLGVRKKVVLWRIGNVQRWLRAHIWLTLLTIPLVILHSGFRFGGPMTTLLVVLYAIVMVSGIYGLALQHQMPRIMKERLPAETVYEQIPHIRAQLYAAATKMRDSFKPAPSAKTDAGAPAPSAAKAVTSGSTPMASTSADLSTPTARAKTVVGSTITAATVGTPATGATQSSPPSSPVPAPTSTTPSPKPAAAPAPVVDPASEAALVEFLEQQILPYLAARRGDKLRLGQSRYSEDIFRFVKLRVAEAYRSRVEEIQAWCDERRMLDLQTKMQHWLHGWLFVHAPVSFLLIMLTAWHAYVTLFYY
;
A
#
# COMPACT_ATOMS: atom_id res chain seq x y z
N MET A 1 12.61 -8.00 17.05
CA MET A 1 13.18 -7.80 15.69
C MET A 1 13.58 -9.14 15.06
N ARG A 2 12.72 -9.78 14.25
CA ARG A 2 13.13 -10.90 13.38
C ARG A 2 13.45 -10.31 12.00
N ILE A 3 14.67 -9.81 11.83
CA ILE A 3 15.10 -9.04 10.64
C ILE A 3 15.29 -9.95 9.41
N PHE A 4 15.42 -11.26 9.59
CA PHE A 4 15.57 -12.21 8.49
C PHE A 4 14.25 -12.91 8.15
N ASN A 5 13.68 -12.54 7.02
CA ASN A 5 12.64 -13.33 6.37
C ASN A 5 13.27 -14.66 5.91
N ARG A 6 13.10 -15.72 6.70
CA ARG A 6 13.65 -17.06 6.44
C ARG A 6 13.34 -17.60 5.04
N ALA A 7 12.30 -17.09 4.40
CA ALA A 7 11.94 -17.49 3.05
C ALA A 7 12.91 -16.98 1.94
N HIS A 8 13.79 -16.03 2.24
CA HIS A 8 14.85 -15.58 1.32
C HIS A 8 16.15 -16.38 1.45
N VAL A 9 16.36 -17.04 2.59
CA VAL A 9 17.56 -17.85 2.85
C VAL A 9 17.81 -18.93 1.79
N PRO A 10 16.83 -19.78 1.41
CA PRO A 10 17.09 -20.82 0.42
C PRO A 10 17.43 -20.24 -0.96
N TRP A 11 16.82 -19.11 -1.34
CA TRP A 11 17.13 -18.43 -2.59
C TRP A 11 18.53 -17.80 -2.58
N PHE A 12 18.91 -17.19 -1.46
CA PHE A 12 20.26 -16.65 -1.28
C PHE A 12 21.32 -17.74 -1.41
N ILE A 13 21.14 -18.87 -0.70
CA ILE A 13 22.05 -20.01 -0.78
C ILE A 13 22.11 -20.54 -2.22
N PHE A 14 20.97 -20.70 -2.88
CA PHE A 14 20.92 -21.15 -4.27
C PHE A 14 21.70 -20.22 -5.21
N VAL A 15 21.45 -18.91 -5.16
CA VAL A 15 22.14 -17.94 -6.02
C VAL A 15 23.63 -17.90 -5.72
N LEU A 16 24.02 -17.96 -4.45
CA LEU A 16 25.42 -18.01 -4.04
C LEU A 16 26.12 -19.26 -4.59
N LEU A 17 25.53 -20.44 -4.39
CA LEU A 17 26.08 -21.70 -4.89
C LEU A 17 26.14 -21.73 -6.41
N ALA A 18 25.08 -21.27 -7.09
CA ALA A 18 25.05 -21.19 -8.55
C ALA A 18 26.12 -20.22 -9.10
N THR A 19 26.33 -19.09 -8.42
CA THR A 19 27.38 -18.13 -8.77
C THR A 19 28.77 -18.75 -8.59
N VAL A 20 29.03 -19.37 -7.44
CA VAL A 20 30.30 -20.04 -7.15
C VAL A 20 30.56 -21.16 -8.17
N ALA A 21 29.55 -21.98 -8.47
CA ALA A 21 29.65 -23.04 -9.48
C ALA A 21 29.96 -22.48 -10.87
N ALA A 22 29.29 -21.40 -11.30
CA ALA A 22 29.57 -20.74 -12.58
C ALA A 22 31.00 -20.16 -12.62
N VAL A 23 31.46 -19.53 -11.55
CA VAL A 23 32.83 -18.99 -11.47
C VAL A 23 33.87 -20.10 -11.51
N ILE A 24 33.68 -21.19 -10.76
CA ILE A 24 34.57 -22.35 -10.77
C ILE A 24 34.60 -22.98 -12.17
N LEU A 25 33.43 -23.19 -12.80
CA LEU A 25 33.34 -23.78 -14.12
C LEU A 25 33.99 -22.89 -15.20
N TYR A 26 33.86 -21.56 -15.08
CA TYR A 26 34.55 -20.60 -15.94
C TYR A 26 36.07 -20.66 -15.75
N ALA A 27 36.55 -20.62 -14.49
CA ALA A 27 37.98 -20.71 -14.19
C ALA A 27 38.58 -22.05 -14.67
N ALA A 28 37.85 -23.15 -14.48
CA ALA A 28 38.20 -24.47 -14.98
C ALA A 28 38.41 -24.53 -16.51
N ASN A 29 37.62 -23.77 -17.27
CA ASN A 29 37.70 -23.79 -18.74
C ASN A 29 38.73 -22.80 -19.29
N PHE A 30 38.90 -21.63 -18.68
CA PHE A 30 39.68 -20.52 -19.25
C PHE A 30 40.91 -20.09 -18.45
N ALA A 31 41.01 -20.49 -17.18
CA ALA A 31 42.13 -20.16 -16.30
C ALA A 31 42.47 -21.36 -15.38
N PRO A 32 42.83 -22.52 -15.95
CA PRO A 32 43.04 -23.75 -15.19
C PRO A 32 44.13 -23.59 -14.12
N ASP A 33 45.13 -22.74 -14.38
CA ASP A 33 46.25 -22.45 -13.45
C ASP A 33 45.82 -21.70 -12.17
N ARG A 34 44.61 -21.12 -12.15
CA ARG A 34 44.08 -20.35 -11.01
C ARG A 34 43.16 -21.19 -10.09
N LEU A 35 42.91 -22.46 -10.42
CA LEU A 35 42.12 -23.34 -9.57
C LEU A 35 42.91 -23.74 -8.32
N PRO A 36 42.27 -23.83 -7.14
CA PRO A 36 42.91 -24.32 -5.93
C PRO A 36 43.43 -25.76 -6.13
N LEU A 37 44.61 -26.05 -5.59
CA LEU A 37 45.34 -27.31 -5.77
C LEU A 37 44.42 -28.53 -5.58
N GLY A 38 44.20 -29.29 -6.65
CA GLY A 38 43.47 -30.57 -6.63
C GLY A 38 42.40 -30.75 -7.70
N ILE A 39 41.85 -29.65 -8.25
CA ILE A 39 40.84 -29.71 -9.33
C ILE A 39 41.55 -29.61 -10.68
N HIS A 40 41.97 -30.75 -11.25
CA HIS A 40 42.52 -30.80 -12.61
C HIS A 40 41.42 -31.18 -13.59
N VAL A 41 41.12 -30.28 -14.51
CA VAL A 41 40.11 -30.50 -15.54
C VAL A 41 40.76 -31.24 -16.70
N PRO A 42 40.18 -32.33 -17.22
CA PRO A 42 40.73 -33.00 -18.39
C PRO A 42 40.89 -32.03 -19.56
N ALA A 43 41.98 -32.14 -20.31
CA ALA A 43 42.28 -31.22 -21.42
C ALA A 43 41.15 -31.11 -22.47
N ALA A 44 40.31 -32.13 -22.59
CA ALA A 44 39.13 -32.15 -23.46
C ALA A 44 38.05 -31.10 -23.10
N PHE A 45 38.01 -30.63 -21.85
CA PHE A 45 37.06 -29.62 -21.40
C PHE A 45 37.65 -28.20 -21.44
N ILE A 46 38.93 -28.03 -21.75
CA ILE A 46 39.56 -26.71 -21.83
C ILE A 46 39.20 -26.08 -23.18
N GLN A 47 38.31 -25.08 -23.14
CA GLN A 47 37.88 -24.35 -24.33
C GLN A 47 38.85 -23.19 -24.56
N LYS A 48 39.80 -23.35 -25.49
CA LYS A 48 40.70 -22.26 -25.87
C LYS A 48 39.95 -21.26 -26.76
N PRO A 49 39.79 -19.99 -26.34
CA PRO A 49 39.27 -18.95 -27.23
C PRO A 49 40.22 -18.83 -28.43
N SER A 50 39.69 -18.86 -29.65
CA SER A 50 40.51 -18.64 -30.84
C SER A 50 40.57 -17.14 -31.15
N GLU A 51 41.51 -16.74 -32.01
CA GLU A 51 41.69 -15.35 -32.45
C GLU A 51 40.40 -14.74 -33.04
N HIS A 52 39.50 -15.58 -33.55
CA HIS A 52 38.21 -15.19 -34.16
C HIS A 52 36.99 -15.43 -33.26
N ARG A 53 37.13 -16.19 -32.16
CA ARG A 53 35.99 -16.57 -31.29
C ARG A 53 36.23 -16.11 -29.86
N SER A 54 35.48 -15.07 -29.46
CA SER A 54 35.46 -14.59 -28.07
C SER A 54 34.94 -15.65 -27.09
N VAL A 55 35.20 -15.45 -25.79
CA VAL A 55 34.71 -16.32 -24.70
C VAL A 55 33.21 -16.59 -24.80
N GLY A 56 32.40 -15.60 -25.19
CA GLY A 56 30.95 -15.75 -25.34
C GLY A 56 30.51 -16.68 -26.47
N GLY A 57 31.34 -16.85 -27.50
CA GLY A 57 31.07 -17.76 -28.62
C GLY A 57 31.50 -19.22 -28.36
N THR A 58 32.12 -19.51 -27.23
CA THR A 58 32.47 -20.88 -26.83
C THR A 58 31.21 -21.64 -26.36
N PRO A 59 31.18 -22.99 -26.43
CA PRO A 59 30.04 -23.77 -25.94
C PRO A 59 29.63 -23.40 -24.50
N LEU A 60 30.59 -23.15 -23.62
CA LEU A 60 30.32 -22.75 -22.25
C LEU A 60 29.81 -21.29 -22.15
N GLY A 61 30.37 -20.39 -22.94
CA GLY A 61 29.84 -19.02 -23.08
C GLY A 61 28.38 -19.02 -23.54
N LEU A 62 28.03 -19.85 -24.52
CA LEU A 62 26.66 -20.02 -25.01
C LEU A 62 25.72 -20.57 -23.95
N ILE A 63 26.17 -21.50 -23.09
CA ILE A 63 25.37 -21.98 -21.95
C ILE A 63 25.04 -20.84 -20.99
N TYR A 64 26.01 -20.00 -20.62
CA TYR A 64 25.74 -18.83 -19.77
C TYR A 64 24.78 -17.82 -20.42
N GLY A 65 24.94 -17.59 -21.73
CA GLY A 65 24.03 -16.74 -22.50
C GLY A 65 22.60 -17.30 -22.55
N ALA A 66 22.45 -18.59 -22.83
CA ALA A 66 21.16 -19.28 -22.89
C ALA A 66 20.44 -19.30 -21.54
N ILE A 67 21.15 -19.58 -20.44
CA ILE A 67 20.59 -19.52 -19.08
C ILE A 67 20.14 -18.08 -18.76
N SER A 68 20.95 -17.08 -19.08
CA SER A 68 20.61 -15.67 -18.86
C SER A 68 19.37 -15.25 -19.65
N LEU A 69 19.28 -15.63 -20.92
CA LEU A 69 18.11 -15.38 -21.76
C LEU A 69 16.86 -16.07 -21.20
N ALA A 70 16.97 -17.34 -20.76
CA ALA A 70 15.87 -18.06 -20.14
C ALA A 70 15.38 -17.35 -18.86
N ILE A 71 16.30 -16.81 -18.05
CA ILE A 71 15.94 -16.00 -16.87
C ILE A 71 15.24 -14.70 -17.27
N PHE A 72 15.68 -14.02 -18.33
CA PHE A 72 14.99 -12.81 -18.82
C PHE A 72 13.58 -13.11 -19.32
N VAL A 73 13.39 -14.21 -20.05
CA VAL A 73 12.07 -14.66 -20.50
C VAL A 73 11.19 -14.99 -19.28
N PHE A 74 11.71 -15.72 -18.30
CA PHE A 74 11.01 -15.98 -17.04
C PHE A 74 10.60 -14.69 -16.31
N ALA A 75 11.51 -13.70 -16.28
CA ALA A 75 11.24 -12.41 -15.66
C ALA A 75 10.12 -11.64 -16.37
N ALA A 76 10.04 -11.67 -17.70
CA ALA A 76 8.93 -11.10 -18.46
C ALA A 76 7.60 -11.85 -18.24
N LEU A 77 7.67 -13.18 -18.10
CA LEU A 77 6.49 -14.01 -17.87
C LEU A 77 5.77 -13.67 -16.56
N LEU A 78 6.48 -13.10 -15.57
CA LEU A 78 5.86 -12.56 -14.36
C LEU A 78 4.81 -11.48 -14.67
N GLY A 79 5.07 -10.62 -15.67
CA GLY A 79 4.14 -9.58 -16.10
C GLY A 79 2.87 -10.15 -16.72
N VAL A 80 3.00 -11.22 -17.52
CA VAL A 80 1.86 -11.94 -18.13
C VAL A 80 1.05 -12.66 -17.06
N ARG A 81 1.71 -13.35 -16.13
CA ARG A 81 1.05 -14.06 -15.01
C ARG A 81 0.21 -13.13 -14.14
N LYS A 82 0.63 -11.87 -13.95
CA LYS A 82 -0.17 -10.89 -13.22
C LYS A 82 -1.46 -10.50 -13.94
N LYS A 83 -1.49 -10.60 -15.27
CA LYS A 83 -2.68 -10.34 -16.10
C LYS A 83 -3.58 -11.57 -16.24
N VAL A 84 -3.00 -12.77 -16.23
CA VAL A 84 -3.73 -14.04 -16.40
C VAL A 84 -3.90 -14.74 -15.06
N VAL A 85 -5.03 -14.51 -14.39
CA VAL A 85 -5.35 -15.05 -13.05
C VAL A 85 -5.59 -16.57 -13.05
N LEU A 86 -5.95 -17.16 -14.20
CA LEU A 86 -6.35 -18.57 -14.32
C LEU A 86 -5.19 -19.57 -14.20
N TRP A 87 -3.93 -19.13 -14.27
CA TRP A 87 -2.78 -20.03 -14.15
C TRP A 87 -2.50 -20.44 -12.69
N ARG A 88 -2.81 -21.71 -12.36
CA ARG A 88 -2.57 -22.33 -11.03
C ARG A 88 -1.10 -22.57 -10.67
N ILE A 89 -0.13 -22.15 -11.50
CA ILE A 89 1.30 -22.42 -11.27
C ILE A 89 1.87 -21.50 -10.18
N GLY A 90 1.95 -22.02 -8.95
CA GLY A 90 2.66 -21.43 -7.82
C GLY A 90 2.09 -20.11 -7.29
N ASN A 91 2.50 -19.70 -6.08
CA ASN A 91 2.08 -18.44 -5.45
C ASN A 91 2.81 -17.23 -6.08
N VAL A 92 2.11 -16.09 -6.28
CA VAL A 92 2.67 -14.80 -6.76
C VAL A 92 3.92 -14.41 -5.97
N GLN A 93 3.91 -14.62 -4.65
CA GLN A 93 5.04 -14.32 -3.76
C GLN A 93 6.29 -15.13 -4.11
N ARG A 94 6.11 -16.40 -4.52
CA ARG A 94 7.24 -17.26 -4.92
C ARG A 94 7.83 -16.79 -6.25
N TRP A 95 6.97 -16.44 -7.20
CA TRP A 95 7.37 -15.88 -8.49
C TRP A 95 8.11 -14.55 -8.35
N LEU A 96 7.63 -13.65 -7.49
CA LEU A 96 8.32 -12.38 -7.22
C LEU A 96 9.70 -12.60 -6.59
N ARG A 97 9.82 -13.54 -5.63
CA ARG A 97 11.12 -13.92 -5.05
C ARG A 97 12.04 -14.51 -6.11
N ALA A 98 11.53 -15.45 -6.91
CA ALA A 98 12.28 -16.05 -8.01
C ALA A 98 12.77 -14.98 -8.98
N HIS A 99 11.91 -14.04 -9.38
CA HIS A 99 12.27 -12.92 -10.24
C HIS A 99 13.44 -12.11 -9.65
N ILE A 100 13.36 -11.70 -8.39
CA ILE A 100 14.42 -10.90 -7.73
C ILE A 100 15.76 -11.67 -7.66
N TRP A 101 15.72 -12.93 -7.24
CA TRP A 101 16.95 -13.71 -7.04
C TRP A 101 17.55 -14.22 -8.35
N LEU A 102 16.73 -14.64 -9.31
CA LEU A 102 17.21 -15.08 -10.62
C LEU A 102 17.75 -13.90 -11.43
N THR A 103 17.12 -12.72 -11.39
CA THR A 103 17.70 -11.53 -12.07
C THR A 103 19.03 -11.16 -11.45
N LEU A 104 19.20 -11.26 -10.13
CA LEU A 104 20.51 -11.06 -9.49
C LEU A 104 21.56 -12.08 -9.97
N LEU A 105 21.17 -13.35 -10.15
CA LEU A 105 22.04 -14.39 -10.72
C LEU A 105 22.49 -14.09 -12.16
N THR A 106 21.73 -13.30 -12.93
CA THR A 106 22.17 -12.90 -14.28
C THR A 106 23.41 -12.00 -14.27
N ILE A 107 23.71 -11.30 -13.17
CA ILE A 107 24.89 -10.41 -13.10
C ILE A 107 26.17 -11.20 -13.36
N PRO A 108 26.53 -12.23 -12.56
CA PRO A 108 27.71 -13.02 -12.84
C PRO A 108 27.60 -13.76 -14.17
N LEU A 109 26.42 -14.30 -14.54
CA LEU A 109 26.28 -15.06 -15.79
C LEU A 109 26.56 -14.20 -17.04
N VAL A 110 26.05 -12.96 -17.09
CA VAL A 110 26.28 -12.04 -18.22
C VAL A 110 27.74 -11.60 -18.29
N ILE A 111 28.39 -11.37 -17.14
CA ILE A 111 29.82 -11.02 -17.08
C ILE A 111 30.69 -12.19 -17.56
N LEU A 112 30.37 -13.42 -17.13
CA LEU A 112 31.10 -14.62 -17.55
C LEU A 112 30.82 -14.96 -19.02
N HIS A 113 29.60 -14.72 -19.51
CA HIS A 113 29.27 -14.86 -20.93
C HIS A 113 30.07 -13.88 -21.79
N SER A 114 30.21 -12.62 -21.38
CA SER A 114 30.98 -11.62 -22.15
C SER A 114 32.50 -11.78 -22.03
N GLY A 115 32.97 -12.65 -21.13
CA GLY A 115 34.40 -12.81 -20.84
C GLY A 115 35.05 -11.51 -20.35
N PHE A 116 34.30 -10.69 -19.59
CA PHE A 116 34.72 -9.37 -19.11
C PHE A 116 35.01 -8.33 -20.20
N ARG A 117 34.47 -8.51 -21.41
CA ARG A 117 34.64 -7.59 -22.53
C ARG A 117 33.34 -6.89 -22.87
N PHE A 118 33.42 -5.58 -23.05
CA PHE A 118 32.37 -4.81 -23.72
C PHE A 118 32.73 -4.86 -25.21
N GLY A 119 31.97 -5.62 -25.99
CA GLY A 119 32.26 -5.88 -27.41
C GLY A 119 31.98 -4.67 -28.30
N GLY A 120 31.39 -4.91 -29.48
CA GLY A 120 30.97 -3.85 -30.39
C GLY A 120 29.84 -2.94 -29.84
N PRO A 121 29.44 -1.91 -30.60
CA PRO A 121 28.46 -0.91 -30.16
C PRO A 121 27.11 -1.52 -29.74
N MET A 122 26.67 -2.57 -30.44
CA MET A 122 25.45 -3.29 -30.10
C MET A 122 25.53 -4.00 -28.73
N THR A 123 26.64 -4.68 -28.44
CA THR A 123 26.82 -5.35 -27.14
C THR A 123 27.00 -4.35 -26.00
N THR A 124 27.65 -3.21 -26.26
CA THR A 124 27.73 -2.11 -25.29
C THR A 124 26.34 -1.55 -24.97
N LEU A 125 25.50 -1.36 -25.99
CA LEU A 125 24.10 -0.95 -25.80
C LEU A 125 23.33 -1.96 -24.94
N LEU A 126 23.48 -3.26 -25.19
CA LEU A 126 22.85 -4.32 -24.38
C LEU A 126 23.29 -4.25 -22.91
N VAL A 127 24.58 -4.10 -22.65
CA VAL A 127 25.12 -4.00 -21.30
C VAL A 127 24.61 -2.74 -20.59
N VAL A 128 24.58 -1.59 -21.28
CA VAL A 128 24.04 -0.34 -20.72
C VAL A 128 22.56 -0.50 -20.39
N LEU A 129 21.78 -1.07 -21.31
CA LEU A 129 20.35 -1.29 -21.11
C LEU A 129 20.09 -2.28 -19.96
N TYR A 130 20.88 -3.36 -19.89
CA TYR A 130 20.88 -4.31 -18.79
C TYR A 130 21.18 -3.63 -17.45
N ALA A 131 22.20 -2.77 -17.39
CA ALA A 131 22.55 -2.03 -16.18
C ALA A 131 21.40 -1.10 -15.75
N ILE A 132 20.77 -0.39 -16.69
CA ILE A 132 19.59 0.45 -16.41
C ILE A 132 18.43 -0.39 -15.85
N VAL A 133 18.13 -1.54 -16.45
CA VAL A 133 17.10 -2.46 -15.97
C VAL A 133 17.43 -2.98 -14.57
N MET A 134 18.69 -3.34 -14.31
CA MET A 134 19.14 -3.84 -13.02
C MET A 134 19.02 -2.78 -11.92
N VAL A 135 19.55 -1.57 -12.15
CA VAL A 135 19.48 -0.45 -11.21
C VAL A 135 18.03 -0.06 -10.95
N SER A 136 17.21 0.05 -12.00
CA SER A 136 15.79 0.33 -11.84
C SER A 136 15.05 -0.80 -11.11
N GLY A 137 15.41 -2.06 -11.29
CA GLY A 137 14.86 -3.19 -10.53
C GLY A 137 15.17 -3.10 -9.03
N ILE A 138 16.41 -2.77 -8.68
CA ILE A 138 16.83 -2.53 -7.28
C ILE A 138 16.07 -1.35 -6.68
N TYR A 139 15.89 -0.26 -7.44
CA TYR A 139 15.08 0.87 -7.01
C TYR A 139 13.61 0.46 -6.76
N GLY A 140 13.04 -0.40 -7.61
CA GLY A 140 11.71 -0.98 -7.41
C GLY A 140 11.61 -1.81 -6.13
N LEU A 141 12.65 -2.59 -5.80
CA LEU A 141 12.72 -3.33 -4.54
C LEU A 141 12.78 -2.39 -3.33
N ALA A 142 13.55 -1.30 -3.41
CA ALA A 142 13.63 -0.29 -2.36
C ALA A 142 12.26 0.37 -2.13
N LEU A 143 11.55 0.76 -3.21
CA LEU A 143 10.18 1.26 -3.14
C LEU A 143 9.26 0.26 -2.44
N GLN A 144 9.28 -1.01 -2.86
CA GLN A 144 8.44 -2.05 -2.28
C GLN A 144 8.73 -2.34 -0.80
N HIS A 145 9.97 -2.13 -0.34
CA HIS A 145 10.31 -2.35 1.08
C HIS A 145 9.95 -1.15 1.97
N GLN A 146 10.10 0.08 1.45
CA GLN A 146 9.73 1.30 2.17
C GLN A 146 8.20 1.43 2.30
N MET A 147 7.46 0.98 1.28
CA MET A 147 6.00 1.08 1.21
C MET A 147 5.28 0.53 2.45
N PRO A 148 5.43 -0.77 2.82
CA PRO A 148 4.79 -1.32 4.01
C PRO A 148 5.28 -0.73 5.32
N ARG A 149 6.50 -0.17 5.36
CA ARG A 149 7.07 0.36 6.60
C ARG A 149 6.41 1.69 6.97
N ILE A 150 6.32 2.60 6.01
CA ILE A 150 5.64 3.89 6.20
C ILE A 150 4.14 3.67 6.47
N MET A 151 3.53 2.69 5.80
CA MET A 151 2.14 2.32 6.05
C MET A 151 1.95 1.67 7.43
N LYS A 152 2.75 0.70 7.86
CA LYS A 152 2.56 0.09 9.19
C LYS A 152 2.81 1.03 10.36
N GLU A 153 3.72 1.99 10.18
CA GLU A 153 4.03 2.98 11.22
C GLU A 153 2.96 4.09 11.31
N ARG A 154 2.09 4.25 10.29
CA ARG A 154 1.14 5.39 10.23
C ARG A 154 -0.31 5.03 9.82
N LEU A 155 -0.61 3.84 9.28
CA LEU A 155 -1.88 3.46 8.64
C LEU A 155 -2.46 2.14 9.18
N PRO A 156 -3.41 2.18 10.15
CA PRO A 156 -4.24 1.03 10.50
C PRO A 156 -5.44 0.82 9.56
N ALA A 157 -5.78 1.77 8.68
CA ALA A 157 -6.99 1.71 7.86
C ALA A 157 -6.68 1.24 6.43
N GLU A 158 -7.25 0.10 6.03
CA GLU A 158 -7.27 -0.40 4.65
C GLU A 158 -8.25 0.41 3.80
N THR A 159 -7.92 1.67 3.47
CA THR A 159 -8.71 2.42 2.47
C THR A 159 -8.29 2.01 1.06
N VAL A 160 -9.23 1.45 0.30
CA VAL A 160 -9.03 1.04 -1.10
C VAL A 160 -8.70 2.27 -1.93
N TYR A 161 -7.66 2.20 -2.79
CA TYR A 161 -7.14 3.37 -3.51
C TYR A 161 -8.20 4.08 -4.36
N GLU A 162 -9.13 3.35 -5.00
CA GLU A 162 -10.22 3.95 -5.77
C GLU A 162 -11.14 4.85 -4.93
N GLN A 163 -11.19 4.64 -3.61
CA GLN A 163 -12.04 5.39 -2.70
C GLN A 163 -11.39 6.70 -2.23
N ILE A 164 -10.09 6.91 -2.45
CA ILE A 164 -9.37 8.10 -1.97
C ILE A 164 -10.05 9.42 -2.40
N PRO A 165 -10.48 9.63 -3.67
CA PRO A 165 -11.19 10.86 -4.05
C PRO A 165 -12.50 11.04 -3.29
N HIS A 166 -13.22 9.94 -3.04
CA HIS A 166 -14.49 9.95 -2.32
C HIS A 166 -14.29 10.30 -0.85
N ILE A 167 -13.31 9.68 -0.18
CA ILE A 167 -12.96 9.97 1.21
C ILE A 167 -12.50 11.43 1.35
N ARG A 168 -11.69 11.94 0.43
CA ARG A 168 -11.30 13.36 0.41
C ARG A 168 -12.51 14.30 0.31
N ALA A 169 -13.50 13.96 -0.51
CA ALA A 169 -14.73 14.72 -0.63
C ALA A 169 -15.58 14.65 0.66
N GLN A 170 -15.65 13.48 1.30
CA GLN A 170 -16.33 13.31 2.58
C GLN A 170 -15.68 14.14 3.69
N LEU A 171 -14.34 14.17 3.78
CA LEU A 171 -13.62 14.98 4.75
C LEU A 171 -13.90 16.48 4.57
N TYR A 172 -13.89 16.96 3.32
CA TYR A 172 -14.24 18.35 3.02
C TYR A 172 -15.69 18.68 3.38
N ALA A 173 -16.64 17.79 3.05
CA ALA A 173 -18.04 17.96 3.39
C ALA A 173 -18.28 17.97 4.91
N ALA A 174 -17.59 17.10 5.66
CA ALA A 174 -17.66 17.05 7.12
C ALA A 174 -17.15 18.35 7.76
N ALA A 175 -16.01 18.87 7.29
CA ALA A 175 -15.46 20.15 7.75
C ALA A 175 -16.39 21.33 7.41
N THR A 176 -17.03 21.31 6.24
CA THR A 176 -18.01 22.32 5.83
C THR A 176 -19.24 22.30 6.75
N LYS A 177 -19.79 21.11 7.03
CA LYS A 177 -20.93 20.93 7.95
C LYS A 177 -20.60 21.41 9.36
N MET A 178 -19.38 21.14 9.85
CA MET A 178 -18.94 21.60 11.16
C MET A 178 -18.83 23.13 11.22
N ARG A 179 -18.25 23.76 10.20
CA ARG A 179 -18.23 25.23 10.09
C ARG A 179 -19.65 25.80 10.16
N ASP A 180 -20.57 25.23 9.39
CA ASP A 180 -21.95 25.72 9.31
C ASP A 180 -22.71 25.56 10.64
N SER A 181 -22.35 24.57 11.46
CA SER A 181 -22.95 24.38 12.80
C SER A 181 -22.60 25.48 13.80
N PHE A 182 -21.51 26.23 13.56
CA PHE A 182 -21.11 27.38 14.37
C PHE A 182 -21.60 28.72 13.82
N LYS A 183 -22.09 28.75 12.58
CA LYS A 183 -22.63 29.97 12.00
C LYS A 183 -24.07 30.14 12.50
N PRO A 184 -24.45 31.29 13.05
CA PRO A 184 -25.84 31.54 13.42
C PRO A 184 -26.71 31.33 12.17
N ALA A 185 -27.82 30.59 12.32
CA ALA A 185 -28.78 30.44 11.23
C ALA A 185 -29.13 31.83 10.67
N PRO A 186 -29.09 32.05 9.35
CA PRO A 186 -29.50 33.34 8.80
C PRO A 186 -30.91 33.61 9.30
N SER A 187 -31.09 34.74 10.00
CA SER A 187 -32.39 35.18 10.48
C SER A 187 -33.36 35.08 9.31
N ALA A 188 -34.36 34.21 9.42
CA ALA A 188 -35.49 34.23 8.51
C ALA A 188 -35.95 35.67 8.46
N LYS A 189 -35.80 36.32 7.31
CA LYS A 189 -36.34 37.67 7.11
C LYS A 189 -37.82 37.54 7.41
N THR A 190 -38.25 38.12 8.53
CA THR A 190 -39.65 38.40 8.77
C THR A 190 -40.02 39.45 7.74
N ASP A 191 -40.46 39.01 6.57
CA ASP A 191 -41.12 39.87 5.60
C ASP A 191 -42.48 40.25 6.18
N ALA A 192 -42.46 41.26 7.06
CA ALA A 192 -43.63 42.02 7.44
C ALA A 192 -43.96 42.98 6.29
N GLY A 193 -44.97 42.63 5.49
CA GLY A 193 -45.47 43.53 4.45
C GLY A 193 -46.27 42.85 3.36
N ALA A 194 -47.39 42.22 3.71
CA ALA A 194 -48.46 42.03 2.73
C ALA A 194 -49.17 43.38 2.50
N PRO A 195 -49.52 43.70 1.25
CA PRO A 195 -50.93 43.89 0.95
C PRO A 195 -51.42 42.97 -0.18
N ALA A 196 -52.48 42.23 0.15
CA ALA A 196 -53.65 41.74 -0.59
C ALA A 196 -53.64 41.48 -2.12
N PRO A 197 -54.49 40.52 -2.59
CA PRO A 197 -54.26 39.71 -3.79
C PRO A 197 -55.04 40.20 -5.02
N SER A 198 -54.55 39.86 -6.22
CA SER A 198 -55.35 39.89 -7.45
C SER A 198 -55.47 38.50 -8.04
N ALA A 199 -56.71 38.14 -8.36
CA ALA A 199 -57.17 36.83 -8.77
C ALA A 199 -56.99 36.54 -10.27
N ALA A 200 -57.18 35.26 -10.61
CA ALA A 200 -57.30 34.60 -11.92
C ALA A 200 -55.97 34.26 -12.63
N LYS A 201 -55.72 33.02 -13.05
CA LYS A 201 -56.63 32.00 -13.58
C LYS A 201 -56.19 30.60 -13.17
N ALA A 202 -57.17 29.82 -12.74
CA ALA A 202 -57.10 28.38 -12.62
C ALA A 202 -57.04 27.70 -14.00
N VAL A 203 -56.21 26.66 -14.13
CA VAL A 203 -56.60 25.42 -14.83
C VAL A 203 -56.11 24.23 -14.01
N THR A 204 -57.11 23.40 -13.72
CA THR A 204 -57.19 22.20 -12.91
C THR A 204 -56.55 21.00 -13.62
N SER A 205 -55.81 20.16 -12.90
CA SER A 205 -56.16 18.74 -12.78
C SER A 205 -55.36 18.11 -11.64
N GLY A 206 -56.05 17.78 -10.56
CA GLY A 206 -55.49 17.07 -9.42
C GLY A 206 -55.52 15.55 -9.64
N SER A 207 -54.64 14.83 -8.94
CA SER A 207 -55.02 13.97 -7.81
C SER A 207 -53.82 13.16 -7.34
N THR A 208 -53.39 13.51 -6.12
CA THR A 208 -52.85 12.75 -4.96
C THR A 208 -52.84 11.20 -4.97
N PRO A 209 -52.20 10.53 -3.98
CA PRO A 209 -51.29 11.02 -2.90
C PRO A 209 -50.03 10.13 -2.70
N MET A 210 -49.08 10.54 -1.83
CA MET A 210 -48.60 9.73 -0.68
C MET A 210 -47.35 10.32 0.03
N ALA A 211 -47.58 10.68 1.28
CA ALA A 211 -46.86 10.34 2.52
C ALA A 211 -45.33 10.03 2.54
N SER A 212 -44.68 10.68 3.52
CA SER A 212 -43.65 10.16 4.44
C SER A 212 -42.18 10.19 4.00
N THR A 213 -41.37 11.07 4.62
CA THR A 213 -40.61 10.79 5.86
C THR A 213 -39.41 11.74 5.94
N SER A 214 -39.31 12.45 7.06
CA SER A 214 -38.15 13.23 7.49
C SER A 214 -36.91 12.33 7.60
N ALA A 215 -35.86 12.64 6.84
CA ALA A 215 -34.59 11.93 6.95
C ALA A 215 -33.66 12.65 7.95
N ASP A 216 -33.67 12.18 9.19
CA ASP A 216 -32.59 12.40 10.17
C ASP A 216 -31.31 11.72 9.66
N LEU A 217 -30.40 12.49 9.04
CA LEU A 217 -29.06 12.00 8.70
C LEU A 217 -28.12 12.18 9.89
N SER A 218 -28.15 11.17 10.76
CA SER A 218 -27.14 10.91 11.77
C SER A 218 -25.77 10.67 11.13
N THR A 219 -24.77 11.40 11.62
CA THR A 219 -23.34 11.26 11.33
C THR A 219 -22.86 9.83 11.59
N PRO A 220 -22.21 9.13 10.62
CA PRO A 220 -21.58 7.86 10.94
C PRO A 220 -20.19 8.12 11.54
N THR A 221 -20.09 8.01 12.86
CA THR A 221 -18.83 7.68 13.53
C THR A 221 -18.54 6.21 13.23
N ALA A 222 -17.61 5.94 12.32
CA ALA A 222 -17.15 4.59 12.04
C ALA A 222 -16.26 4.10 13.20
N ARG A 223 -16.87 3.53 14.23
CA ARG A 223 -16.22 2.68 15.22
C ARG A 223 -16.65 1.24 14.98
N ALA A 224 -15.84 0.48 14.23
CA ALA A 224 -16.07 -0.94 14.03
C ALA A 224 -15.90 -1.69 15.37
N LYS A 225 -17.02 -2.16 15.95
CA LYS A 225 -17.03 -3.28 16.87
C LYS A 225 -16.88 -4.55 16.03
N THR A 226 -15.72 -5.19 16.07
CA THR A 226 -15.58 -6.56 15.59
C THR A 226 -16.12 -7.49 16.67
N VAL A 227 -17.34 -7.99 16.44
CA VAL A 227 -17.89 -9.14 17.14
C VAL A 227 -17.15 -10.39 16.65
N VAL A 228 -16.58 -11.10 17.61
CA VAL A 228 -16.03 -12.45 17.49
C VAL A 228 -17.17 -13.42 17.19
N GLY A 229 -16.96 -14.31 16.20
CA GLY A 229 -17.72 -15.55 16.08
C GLY A 229 -18.09 -15.93 14.64
N SER A 230 -17.32 -16.86 14.04
CA SER A 230 -17.93 -18.10 13.56
C SER A 230 -16.85 -19.11 13.18
N THR A 231 -16.67 -20.04 14.09
CA THR A 231 -15.96 -21.31 13.98
C THR A 231 -16.73 -22.21 13.02
N ILE A 232 -16.07 -22.74 11.99
CA ILE A 232 -16.56 -23.90 11.24
C ILE A 232 -15.89 -25.12 11.87
N THR A 233 -16.66 -25.86 12.66
CA THR A 233 -16.29 -27.12 13.29
C THR A 233 -16.45 -28.24 12.28
N ALA A 234 -15.35 -28.95 11.97
CA ALA A 234 -15.40 -30.28 11.37
C ALA A 234 -15.24 -31.33 12.48
N ALA A 235 -16.14 -32.30 12.47
CA ALA A 235 -16.29 -33.35 13.47
C ALA A 235 -15.12 -34.33 13.50
N THR A 236 -14.80 -34.87 14.68
CA THR A 236 -14.19 -36.19 14.84
C THR A 236 -14.80 -36.86 16.07
N VAL A 237 -15.17 -38.12 15.89
CA VAL A 237 -15.90 -39.01 16.80
C VAL A 237 -14.91 -39.80 17.67
N GLY A 238 -15.28 -40.10 18.92
CA GLY A 238 -14.93 -41.39 19.56
C GLY A 238 -14.41 -41.43 21.01
N THR A 239 -15.33 -41.43 21.99
CA THR A 239 -15.46 -42.34 23.18
C THR A 239 -14.40 -42.37 24.33
N PRO A 240 -14.72 -42.89 25.56
CA PRO A 240 -14.57 -42.15 26.83
C PRO A 240 -13.88 -42.91 27.99
N ALA A 241 -13.65 -42.26 29.14
CA ALA A 241 -13.54 -42.90 30.47
C ALA A 241 -13.61 -41.81 31.57
N THR A 242 -14.68 -41.73 32.37
CA THR A 242 -14.88 -42.31 33.73
C THR A 242 -14.29 -41.46 34.87
N GLY A 243 -15.13 -41.03 35.82
CA GLY A 243 -14.74 -41.00 37.24
C GLY A 243 -14.98 -39.74 38.06
N ALA A 244 -16.16 -39.68 38.70
CA ALA A 244 -16.42 -39.21 40.07
C ALA A 244 -16.37 -37.71 40.43
N THR A 245 -17.00 -37.20 41.50
CA THR A 245 -18.33 -37.32 42.15
C THR A 245 -18.35 -36.14 43.17
N GLN A 246 -19.55 -35.70 43.59
CA GLN A 246 -19.88 -34.93 44.81
C GLN A 246 -19.77 -33.40 44.69
N SER A 247 -20.71 -32.56 45.16
CA SER A 247 -21.99 -32.73 45.89
C SER A 247 -22.64 -31.35 46.05
N SER A 248 -23.95 -31.22 45.79
CA SER A 248 -24.86 -30.19 46.36
C SER A 248 -25.56 -30.80 47.61
N PRO A 249 -26.50 -30.17 48.38
CA PRO A 249 -27.27 -28.90 48.26
C PRO A 249 -27.49 -28.24 49.68
N PRO A 250 -28.57 -27.50 50.08
CA PRO A 250 -29.73 -26.94 49.36
C PRO A 250 -30.16 -25.46 49.69
N SER A 251 -31.05 -24.99 48.81
CA SER A 251 -32.08 -23.93 48.79
C SER A 251 -32.91 -23.72 50.09
N SER A 252 -33.28 -22.51 50.56
CA SER A 252 -34.38 -21.56 50.19
C SER A 252 -34.75 -20.75 51.48
N PRO A 253 -35.64 -19.71 51.58
CA PRO A 253 -36.58 -19.09 50.61
C PRO A 253 -36.62 -17.52 50.61
N VAL A 254 -37.49 -16.98 49.75
CA VAL A 254 -37.92 -15.56 49.59
C VAL A 254 -38.78 -15.07 50.79
N PRO A 255 -38.73 -13.78 51.21
CA PRO A 255 -39.80 -12.81 50.89
C PRO A 255 -39.35 -11.34 50.70
N ALA A 256 -40.05 -10.61 49.83
CA ALA A 256 -40.18 -9.13 49.87
C ALA A 256 -41.34 -8.74 50.84
N PRO A 257 -41.63 -7.47 51.21
CA PRO A 257 -41.15 -6.19 50.67
C PRO A 257 -40.86 -5.09 51.74
N THR A 258 -40.70 -3.83 51.26
CA THR A 258 -40.79 -2.52 51.96
C THR A 258 -39.63 -2.01 52.82
N SER A 259 -38.92 -1.01 52.30
CA SER A 259 -38.77 0.31 52.96
C SER A 259 -38.23 1.37 51.99
N THR A 260 -39.04 2.39 51.78
CA THR A 260 -38.83 3.64 51.04
C THR A 260 -37.93 4.60 51.83
N THR A 261 -37.08 5.39 51.15
CA THR A 261 -36.69 6.82 51.42
C THR A 261 -35.33 7.14 50.74
N PRO A 262 -35.13 8.36 50.20
CA PRO A 262 -34.63 8.53 48.84
C PRO A 262 -33.16 8.96 48.72
N SER A 263 -32.52 8.55 47.62
CA SER A 263 -31.27 9.13 47.14
C SER A 263 -31.54 10.40 46.32
N PRO A 264 -30.66 11.41 46.40
CA PRO A 264 -30.90 12.72 45.81
C PRO A 264 -30.82 12.71 44.29
N LYS A 265 -31.72 13.50 43.70
CA LYS A 265 -31.82 13.94 42.31
C LYS A 265 -30.43 14.22 41.69
N PRO A 266 -30.08 13.65 40.52
CA PRO A 266 -28.90 14.06 39.78
C PRO A 266 -29.04 15.54 39.40
N ALA A 267 -28.07 16.34 39.84
CA ALA A 267 -27.91 17.72 39.39
C ALA A 267 -27.87 17.75 37.86
N ALA A 268 -28.62 18.69 37.29
CA ALA A 268 -28.73 18.94 35.87
C ALA A 268 -27.33 19.03 35.23
N ALA A 269 -27.17 18.36 34.09
CA ALA A 269 -26.06 18.61 33.19
C ALA A 269 -25.95 20.12 32.91
N PRO A 270 -24.76 20.73 33.01
CA PRO A 270 -24.62 22.13 32.68
C PRO A 270 -25.00 22.34 31.21
N ALA A 271 -25.83 23.36 30.98
CA ALA A 271 -26.21 23.83 29.65
C ALA A 271 -24.95 24.04 28.78
N PRO A 272 -25.05 23.89 27.44
CA PRO A 272 -23.92 24.17 26.56
C PRO A 272 -23.44 25.59 26.83
N VAL A 273 -22.22 25.71 27.36
CA VAL A 273 -21.56 27.00 27.53
C VAL A 273 -21.22 27.49 26.12
N VAL A 274 -22.13 28.26 25.54
CA VAL A 274 -21.93 28.90 24.24
C VAL A 274 -20.92 30.03 24.46
N ASP A 275 -19.72 29.86 23.92
CA ASP A 275 -18.69 30.91 23.92
C ASP A 275 -18.53 31.44 22.48
N PRO A 276 -19.16 32.58 22.15
CA PRO A 276 -19.16 33.12 20.80
C PRO A 276 -17.74 33.49 20.32
N ALA A 277 -16.81 33.78 21.23
CA ALA A 277 -15.42 34.05 20.86
C ALA A 277 -14.69 32.79 20.40
N SER A 278 -14.89 31.66 21.10
CA SER A 278 -14.36 30.36 20.67
C SER A 278 -14.98 29.89 19.35
N GLU A 279 -16.29 30.09 19.15
CA GLU A 279 -16.98 29.73 17.90
C GLU A 279 -16.47 30.55 16.72
N ALA A 280 -16.32 31.87 16.88
CA ALA A 280 -15.75 32.74 15.85
C ALA A 280 -14.32 32.34 15.49
N ALA A 281 -13.48 32.02 16.49
CA ALA A 281 -12.11 31.58 16.27
C ALA A 281 -12.03 30.24 15.50
N LEU A 282 -12.96 29.31 15.76
CA LEU A 282 -13.03 28.04 15.04
C LEU A 282 -13.52 28.20 13.60
N VAL A 283 -14.53 29.04 13.37
CA VAL A 283 -15.02 29.35 12.02
C VAL A 283 -13.92 30.00 11.19
N GLU A 284 -13.22 30.99 11.75
CA GLU A 284 -12.09 31.64 11.09
C GLU A 284 -11.00 30.62 10.74
N PHE A 285 -10.63 29.74 11.68
CA PHE A 285 -9.63 28.70 11.44
C PHE A 285 -10.07 27.68 10.36
N LEU A 286 -11.35 27.27 10.38
CA LEU A 286 -11.92 26.37 9.38
C LEU A 286 -11.90 26.99 7.98
N GLU A 287 -12.32 28.24 7.85
CA GLU A 287 -12.41 28.95 6.56
C GLU A 287 -11.04 29.31 5.98
N GLN A 288 -10.12 29.81 6.82
CA GLN A 288 -8.82 30.30 6.33
C GLN A 288 -7.79 29.19 6.15
N GLN A 289 -7.83 28.12 6.95
CA GLN A 289 -6.75 27.12 7.00
C GLN A 289 -7.22 25.72 6.61
N ILE A 290 -8.29 25.22 7.21
CA ILE A 290 -8.70 23.81 7.06
C ILE A 290 -9.37 23.53 5.71
N LEU A 291 -10.39 24.30 5.34
CA LEU A 291 -11.13 24.09 4.09
C LEU A 291 -10.23 24.27 2.86
N PRO A 292 -9.36 25.30 2.77
CA PRO A 292 -8.40 25.41 1.66
C PRO A 292 -7.44 24.21 1.60
N TYR A 293 -7.00 23.70 2.75
CA TYR A 293 -6.15 22.52 2.83
C TYR A 293 -6.85 21.24 2.35
N LEU A 294 -8.08 20.99 2.80
CA LEU A 294 -8.87 19.82 2.41
C LEU A 294 -9.29 19.89 0.93
N ALA A 295 -9.59 21.08 0.40
CA ALA A 295 -9.93 21.27 -1.02
C ALA A 295 -8.71 21.12 -1.95
N ALA A 296 -7.49 21.42 -1.47
CA ALA A 296 -6.30 21.44 -2.31
C ALA A 296 -6.03 20.09 -3.00
N ARG A 297 -5.71 20.13 -4.30
CA ARG A 297 -5.33 18.93 -5.06
C ARG A 297 -4.05 18.26 -4.51
N ARG A 298 -3.07 19.10 -4.13
CA ARG A 298 -1.77 18.73 -3.53
C ARG A 298 -1.64 19.32 -2.13
N GLY A 299 -2.31 18.70 -1.15
CA GLY A 299 -2.28 19.13 0.26
C GLY A 299 -0.88 18.99 0.88
N ASP A 300 -0.08 18.06 0.38
CA ASP A 300 1.32 17.81 0.78
C ASP A 300 2.24 19.04 0.63
N LYS A 301 1.89 19.98 -0.26
CA LYS A 301 2.66 21.22 -0.45
C LYS A 301 2.28 22.35 0.50
N LEU A 302 1.15 22.24 1.20
CA LEU A 302 0.70 23.26 2.15
C LEU A 302 1.35 23.03 3.52
N ARG A 303 1.41 24.07 4.35
CA ARG A 303 2.03 24.01 5.69
C ARG A 303 1.35 22.99 6.60
N LEU A 304 0.02 22.87 6.53
CA LEU A 304 -0.78 21.85 7.23
C LEU A 304 -0.49 20.40 6.79
N GLY A 305 0.13 20.22 5.62
CA GLY A 305 0.64 18.93 5.16
C GLY A 305 1.86 18.44 5.96
N GLN A 306 2.55 19.33 6.69
CA GLN A 306 3.67 18.98 7.55
C GLN A 306 3.16 18.60 8.96
N SER A 307 3.48 17.39 9.44
CA SER A 307 3.03 16.88 10.76
C SER A 307 3.38 17.83 11.90
N ARG A 308 4.64 18.30 11.95
CA ARG A 308 5.14 19.17 13.03
C ARG A 308 4.37 20.49 13.11
N TYR A 309 4.23 21.17 11.98
CA TYR A 309 3.50 22.44 11.91
C TYR A 309 2.01 22.26 12.26
N SER A 310 1.40 21.18 11.79
CA SER A 310 0.03 20.84 12.13
C SER A 310 -0.15 20.65 13.63
N GLU A 311 0.72 19.88 14.28
CA GLU A 311 0.70 19.63 15.73
C GLU A 311 0.82 20.95 16.53
N ASP A 312 1.73 21.83 16.12
CA ASP A 312 1.94 23.13 16.77
C ASP A 312 0.73 24.06 16.61
N ILE A 313 0.15 24.14 15.41
CA ILE A 313 -1.07 24.93 15.17
C ILE A 313 -2.25 24.41 15.98
N PHE A 314 -2.48 23.09 15.99
CA PHE A 314 -3.60 22.53 16.74
C PHE A 314 -3.42 22.72 18.24
N ARG A 315 -2.18 22.63 18.75
CA ARG A 315 -1.87 22.97 20.14
C ARG A 315 -2.22 24.42 20.44
N PHE A 316 -1.84 25.36 19.58
CA PHE A 316 -2.16 26.78 19.74
C PHE A 316 -3.67 27.05 19.71
N VAL A 317 -4.41 26.42 18.79
CA VAL A 317 -5.87 26.57 18.72
C VAL A 317 -6.53 26.02 19.99
N LYS A 318 -6.13 24.84 20.48
CA LYS A 318 -6.64 24.25 21.74
C LYS A 318 -6.42 25.13 22.97
N LEU A 319 -5.40 25.98 22.96
CA LEU A 319 -5.13 26.95 24.03
C LEU A 319 -6.01 28.21 23.93
N ARG A 320 -6.53 28.53 22.75
CA ARG A 320 -7.38 29.70 22.49
C ARG A 320 -8.87 29.45 22.66
N VAL A 321 -9.32 28.19 22.59
CA VAL A 321 -10.73 27.84 22.74
C VAL A 321 -11.05 27.30 24.13
N ALA A 322 -12.30 27.52 24.57
CA ALA A 322 -12.82 26.95 25.80
C ALA A 322 -12.79 25.41 25.78
N GLU A 323 -12.74 24.80 26.98
CA GLU A 323 -12.60 23.35 27.14
C GLU A 323 -13.71 22.55 26.43
N ALA A 324 -14.93 23.09 26.38
CA ALA A 324 -16.07 22.48 25.69
C ALA A 324 -15.85 22.25 24.18
N TYR A 325 -15.00 23.05 23.53
CA TYR A 325 -14.74 22.96 22.09
C TYR A 325 -13.48 22.17 21.74
N ARG A 326 -12.70 21.68 22.72
CA ARG A 326 -11.47 20.91 22.47
C ARG A 326 -11.75 19.61 21.69
N SER A 327 -12.88 18.97 21.94
CA SER A 327 -13.34 17.79 21.19
C SER A 327 -13.55 18.10 19.70
N ARG A 328 -14.10 19.29 19.38
CA ARG A 328 -14.27 19.75 17.99
C ARG A 328 -12.94 20.00 17.31
N VAL A 329 -11.97 20.59 18.02
CA VAL A 329 -10.60 20.74 17.50
C VAL A 329 -9.94 19.39 17.23
N GLU A 330 -10.21 18.38 18.06
CA GLU A 330 -9.72 17.01 17.85
C GLU A 330 -10.34 16.34 16.63
N GLU A 331 -11.64 16.54 16.38
CA GLU A 331 -12.29 16.09 15.15
C GLU A 331 -11.65 16.72 13.89
N ILE A 332 -11.38 18.03 13.92
CA ILE A 332 -10.69 18.75 12.82
C ILE A 332 -9.28 18.22 12.61
N GLN A 333 -8.55 18.00 13.71
CA GLN A 333 -7.21 17.42 13.68
C GLN A 333 -7.24 16.03 13.04
N ALA A 334 -8.20 15.18 13.44
CA ALA A 334 -8.35 13.83 12.88
C ALA A 334 -8.58 13.86 11.35
N TRP A 335 -9.40 14.77 10.83
CA TRP A 335 -9.58 14.93 9.38
C TRP A 335 -8.31 15.35 8.66
N CYS A 336 -7.51 16.23 9.26
CA CYS A 336 -6.23 16.64 8.69
C CYS A 336 -5.20 15.50 8.70
N ASP A 337 -5.16 14.73 9.78
CA ASP A 337 -4.30 13.55 9.93
C ASP A 337 -4.65 12.50 8.87
N GLU A 338 -5.95 12.21 8.70
CA GLU A 338 -6.47 11.31 7.67
C GLU A 338 -6.14 11.84 6.27
N ARG A 339 -6.32 13.14 6.02
CA ARG A 339 -5.98 13.72 4.73
C ARG A 339 -4.49 13.59 4.39
N ARG A 340 -3.58 13.88 5.35
CA ARG A 340 -2.14 13.67 5.15
C ARG A 340 -1.83 12.23 4.81
N MET A 341 -2.57 11.30 5.42
CA MET A 341 -2.40 9.89 5.15
C MET A 341 -2.76 9.51 3.71
N LEU A 342 -3.90 9.99 3.23
CA LEU A 342 -4.35 9.78 1.86
C LEU A 342 -3.38 10.40 0.84
N ASP A 343 -2.80 11.56 1.15
CA ASP A 343 -1.79 12.20 0.31
C ASP A 343 -0.49 11.38 0.26
N LEU A 344 -0.05 10.80 1.38
CA LEU A 344 1.09 9.88 1.43
C LEU A 344 0.83 8.63 0.59
N GLN A 345 -0.30 7.95 0.77
CA GLN A 345 -0.69 6.77 0.00
C GLN A 345 -0.73 7.06 -1.50
N THR A 346 -1.29 8.22 -1.87
CA THR A 346 -1.35 8.66 -3.27
C THR A 346 0.04 8.87 -3.84
N LYS A 347 0.92 9.62 -3.16
CA LYS A 347 2.30 9.88 -3.59
C LYS A 347 3.06 8.57 -3.80
N MET A 348 2.97 7.68 -2.83
CA MET A 348 3.54 6.35 -2.82
C MET A 348 3.12 5.50 -4.04
N GLN A 349 1.82 5.48 -4.33
CA GLN A 349 1.28 4.79 -5.50
C GLN A 349 1.78 5.38 -6.81
N HIS A 350 1.91 6.72 -6.90
CA HIS A 350 2.45 7.40 -8.08
C HIS A 350 3.90 7.01 -8.34
N TRP A 351 4.74 6.91 -7.31
CA TRP A 351 6.12 6.45 -7.45
C TRP A 351 6.19 5.01 -7.94
N LEU A 352 5.34 4.12 -7.41
CA LEU A 352 5.29 2.72 -7.84
C LEU A 352 4.84 2.57 -9.30
N HIS A 353 3.81 3.31 -9.72
CA HIS A 353 3.31 3.29 -11.09
C HIS A 353 4.29 3.94 -12.07
N GLY A 354 4.87 5.08 -11.68
CA GLY A 354 5.90 5.76 -12.48
C GLY A 354 7.13 4.89 -12.68
N TRP A 355 7.57 4.19 -11.63
CA TRP A 355 8.65 3.20 -11.75
C TRP A 355 8.30 2.08 -12.74
N LEU A 356 7.12 1.47 -12.61
CA LEU A 356 6.69 0.39 -13.50
C LEU A 356 6.60 0.85 -14.96
N PHE A 357 6.15 2.08 -15.19
CA PHE A 357 6.04 2.69 -16.52
C PHE A 357 7.40 2.87 -17.20
N VAL A 358 8.47 3.13 -16.45
CA VAL A 358 9.83 3.24 -17.02
C VAL A 358 10.51 1.87 -17.09
N HIS A 359 10.40 1.06 -16.05
CA HIS A 359 11.10 -0.22 -15.96
C HIS A 359 10.62 -1.24 -17.00
N ALA A 360 9.30 -1.33 -17.23
CA ALA A 360 8.74 -2.35 -18.12
C ALA A 360 9.12 -2.15 -19.61
N PRO A 361 9.01 -0.94 -20.22
CA PRO A 361 9.42 -0.74 -21.61
C PRO A 361 10.91 -0.95 -21.84
N VAL A 362 11.76 -0.49 -20.92
CA VAL A 362 13.22 -0.67 -20.98
C VAL A 362 13.56 -2.17 -20.90
N SER A 363 12.89 -2.92 -20.03
CA SER A 363 13.04 -4.37 -19.92
C SER A 363 12.60 -5.10 -21.18
N PHE A 364 11.50 -4.66 -21.81
CA PHE A 364 11.03 -5.25 -23.07
C PHE A 364 12.02 -5.01 -24.20
N LEU A 365 12.53 -3.79 -24.34
CA LEU A 365 13.57 -3.45 -25.31
C LEU A 365 14.82 -4.31 -25.11
N LEU A 366 15.23 -4.53 -23.86
CA LEU A 366 16.37 -5.39 -23.52
C LEU A 366 16.17 -6.82 -24.01
N ILE A 367 15.00 -7.40 -23.75
CA ILE A 367 14.69 -8.77 -24.16
C ILE A 367 14.68 -8.89 -25.69
N MET A 368 14.04 -7.94 -26.39
CA MET A 368 14.01 -7.92 -27.85
C MET A 368 15.41 -7.85 -28.45
N LEU A 369 16.25 -6.92 -27.97
CA LEU A 369 17.63 -6.77 -28.44
C LEU A 369 18.50 -7.98 -28.08
N THR A 370 18.27 -8.61 -26.92
CA THR A 370 19.01 -9.81 -26.51
C THR A 370 18.62 -11.02 -27.37
N ALA A 371 17.35 -11.16 -27.71
CA ALA A 371 16.89 -12.19 -28.64
C ALA A 371 17.46 -11.98 -30.05
N TRP A 372 17.47 -10.72 -30.52
CA TRP A 372 18.12 -10.36 -31.78
C TRP A 372 19.62 -10.65 -31.76
N HIS A 373 20.31 -10.32 -30.66
CA HIS A 373 21.72 -10.67 -30.46
C HIS A 373 21.94 -12.17 -30.58
N ALA A 374 21.17 -12.98 -29.85
CA ALA A 374 21.27 -14.43 -29.89
C ALA A 374 21.06 -14.97 -31.31
N TYR A 375 20.06 -14.46 -32.04
CA TYR A 375 19.80 -14.82 -33.44
C TYR A 375 21.00 -14.47 -34.33
N VAL A 376 21.48 -13.22 -34.30
CA VAL A 376 22.61 -12.80 -35.13
C VAL A 376 23.87 -13.63 -34.82
N THR A 377 24.15 -13.90 -33.54
CA THR A 377 25.32 -14.68 -33.13
C THR A 377 25.25 -16.17 -33.46
N LEU A 378 24.05 -16.74 -33.63
CA LEU A 378 23.89 -18.17 -33.94
C LEU A 378 23.83 -18.44 -35.44
N PHE A 379 23.33 -17.49 -36.23
CA PHE A 379 23.06 -17.69 -37.66
C PHE A 379 24.04 -16.96 -38.59
N TYR A 380 24.73 -15.91 -38.12
CA TYR A 380 25.62 -15.10 -38.96
C TYR A 380 27.09 -15.13 -38.54
N TYR A 381 27.42 -15.70 -37.38
CA TYR A 381 28.76 -15.84 -36.81
C TYR A 381 28.94 -17.26 -36.27
#